data_AF-A0A0J1GAK9-F1
#
_entry.id   AF-A0A0J1GAK9-F1
#
_cell.length_a   1.000
_cell.length_b   1.000
_cell.length_c   1.000
_cell.angle_alpha   90.00
_cell.angle_beta   90.00
_cell.angle_gamma   90.00
#
_symmetry.space_group_name_H-M   'P 1'
#
loop_
_entity.id
_entity.type
_entity.pdbx_description
1 polymer ?
#
loop_
_entity_poly.entity_id
_entity_poly.type
_entity_poly.pdbx_seq_one_letter_code
_entity_poly.pdbx_strand_id
1 'polypeptide(L)'
;MRTINLRILDLRKKQGLTQQDLASAIGVTFQTVSKWENGVTMPDVAMLPLLAEYFQITVDELLGLRPLSGEEYILTETGKKNYWDSKKEYLIKSRRSIWNMDYMKFLLRDVFLIKEPVNILDCGCGYGALGLLLLPLLPEGSSYTGIDFNQKLLQEGKELFKKKGLEGVSITPYRSAGKILAENDIICKKEWMDNLYGSKPEI
;
A
#
# COMPACT_ATOMS: atom_id res chain seq x y z
N MET A 1 3.75 -3.76 7.91
CA MET A 1 3.64 -2.61 8.83
C MET A 1 4.93 -1.83 8.67
N ARG A 2 4.88 -0.52 8.34
CA ARG A 2 6.10 0.30 8.37
C ARG A 2 6.50 0.41 9.84
N THR A 3 7.75 0.06 10.16
CA THR A 3 8.28 0.27 11.50
C THR A 3 8.40 1.78 11.70
N ILE A 4 7.69 2.32 12.69
CA ILE A 4 7.84 3.72 13.10
C ILE A 4 9.24 3.87 13.68
N ASN A 5 9.99 4.89 13.23
CA ASN A 5 11.31 5.19 13.74
C ASN A 5 11.29 6.56 14.42
N LEU A 6 11.14 6.56 15.74
CA LEU A 6 11.08 7.79 16.53
C LEU A 6 12.41 8.55 16.44
N ARG A 7 12.33 9.84 16.10
CA ARG A 7 13.51 10.71 15.92
C ARG A 7 13.95 11.43 17.19
N ILE A 8 13.38 11.08 18.35
CA ILE A 8 13.62 11.75 19.65
C ILE A 8 15.12 11.80 19.99
N LEU A 9 15.83 10.68 19.82
CA LEU A 9 17.27 10.58 20.10
C LEU A 9 18.09 11.57 19.25
N ASP A 10 17.80 11.63 17.94
CA ASP A 10 18.51 12.48 16.99
C ASP A 10 18.26 13.96 17.30
N LEU A 11 16.99 14.32 17.52
CA LEU A 11 16.56 15.68 17.83
C LEU A 11 17.16 16.17 19.15
N ARG A 12 17.12 15.34 20.19
CA ARG A 12 17.72 15.65 21.50
C ARG A 12 19.22 15.91 21.38
N LYS A 13 19.95 15.03 20.68
CA LYS A 13 21.39 15.18 20.46
C LYS A 13 21.72 16.41 19.62
N LYS A 14 20.92 16.72 18.60
CA LYS A 14 21.08 17.91 17.75
C LYS A 14 20.97 19.21 18.54
N GLN A 15 20.14 19.24 19.59
CA GLN A 15 20.03 20.36 20.51
C GLN A 15 21.02 20.32 21.70
N GLY A 16 21.89 19.30 21.77
CA GLY A 16 22.89 19.17 22.85
C GLY A 16 22.30 18.79 24.21
N LEU A 17 21.07 18.29 24.27
CA LEU A 17 20.35 18.00 25.50
C LEU A 17 20.73 16.63 26.06
N THR A 18 20.74 16.47 27.38
CA THR A 18 20.74 15.15 28.03
C THR A 18 19.34 14.55 28.07
N GLN A 19 19.21 13.24 28.29
CA GLN A 19 17.89 12.61 28.47
C GLN A 19 17.15 13.18 29.69
N GLN A 20 17.90 13.61 30.72
CA GLN A 20 17.33 14.24 31.92
C GLN A 20 16.75 15.62 31.59
N ASP A 21 17.42 16.40 30.75
CA ASP A 21 16.94 17.73 30.33
C ASP A 21 15.62 17.61 29.57
N LEU A 22 15.55 16.69 28.59
CA LEU A 22 14.33 16.44 27.84
C LEU A 22 13.21 15.92 28.75
N ALA A 23 13.52 14.97 29.63
CA ALA A 23 12.56 14.43 30.58
C ALA A 23 11.93 15.53 31.45
N SER A 24 12.77 16.46 31.93
CA SER A 24 12.35 17.57 32.78
C SER A 24 11.49 18.58 32.01
N ALA A 25 11.83 18.88 30.75
CA ALA A 25 11.05 19.79 29.90
C ALA A 25 9.67 19.23 29.52
N ILE A 26 9.57 17.91 29.33
CA ILE A 26 8.36 17.23 28.87
C ILE A 26 7.48 16.75 30.04
N GLY A 27 8.01 16.75 31.27
CA GLY A 27 7.27 16.30 32.45
C GLY A 27 7.21 14.78 32.60
N VAL A 28 8.26 14.07 32.19
CA VAL A 28 8.40 12.61 32.34
C VAL A 28 9.69 12.25 33.05
N THR A 29 9.87 10.96 33.33
CA THR A 29 11.12 10.46 33.91
C THR A 29 12.18 10.22 32.83
N PHE A 30 13.44 10.29 33.22
CA PHE A 30 14.57 9.91 32.37
C PHE A 30 14.43 8.50 31.78
N GLN A 31 13.93 7.54 32.57
CA GLN A 31 13.73 6.16 32.15
C GLN A 31 12.70 6.07 31.01
N THR A 32 11.66 6.92 31.04
CA THR A 32 10.66 7.00 29.98
C THR A 32 11.29 7.47 28.67
N VAL A 33 12.09 8.55 28.71
CA VAL A 33 12.82 9.03 27.52
C VAL A 33 13.78 7.96 26.98
N SER A 34 14.54 7.30 27.86
CA SER A 34 15.46 6.22 27.47
C SER A 34 14.73 5.06 26.79
N LYS A 35 13.55 4.66 27.28
CA LYS A 35 12.74 3.61 26.64
C LYS A 35 12.23 4.01 25.26
N TRP A 36 11.86 5.28 25.07
CA TRP A 36 11.47 5.80 23.76
C TRP A 36 12.63 5.78 22.77
N GLU A 37 13.81 6.28 23.19
CA GLU A 37 15.01 6.34 22.34
C GLU A 37 15.53 4.96 21.95
N ASN A 38 15.31 3.94 22.79
CA ASN A 38 15.68 2.56 22.51
C ASN A 38 14.55 1.73 21.86
N GLY A 39 13.40 2.33 21.54
CA GLY A 39 12.27 1.64 20.90
C GLY A 39 11.57 0.60 21.78
N VAL A 40 11.78 0.63 23.10
CA VAL A 40 11.15 -0.29 24.07
C VAL A 40 9.67 0.05 24.27
N THR A 41 9.34 1.34 24.29
CA THR A 41 7.97 1.85 24.38
C THR A 41 7.79 3.04 23.44
N MET A 42 6.54 3.38 23.12
CA MET A 42 6.20 4.62 22.42
C MET A 42 5.78 5.70 23.44
N PRO A 43 5.96 7.00 23.12
CA PRO A 43 5.23 8.07 23.81
C PRO A 43 3.72 7.84 23.67
N ASP A 44 2.97 8.28 24.68
CA ASP A 44 1.51 8.34 24.56
C ASP A 44 1.13 9.23 23.37
N VAL A 45 0.03 8.91 22.68
CA VAL A 45 -0.48 9.71 21.56
C VAL A 45 -0.70 11.17 21.95
N ALA A 46 -1.12 11.43 23.20
CA ALA A 46 -1.31 12.78 23.72
C ALA A 46 0.00 13.56 23.90
N MET A 47 1.14 12.87 23.98
CA MET A 47 2.45 13.48 24.12
C MET A 47 3.11 13.82 22.78
N LEU A 48 2.62 13.26 21.66
CA LEU A 48 3.22 13.48 20.35
C LEU A 48 3.17 14.96 19.93
N PRO A 49 2.06 15.71 20.09
CA PRO A 49 2.03 17.14 19.79
C PRO A 49 3.00 17.94 20.66
N LEU A 50 3.08 17.62 21.96
CA LEU A 50 3.97 18.27 22.92
C LEU A 50 5.45 18.10 22.54
N LEU A 51 5.85 16.87 22.20
CA LEU A 51 7.21 16.58 21.74
C LEU A 51 7.53 17.26 20.41
N ALA A 52 6.58 17.25 19.48
CA ALA A 52 6.73 17.88 18.17
C ALA A 52 6.89 19.41 18.31
N GLU A 53 6.08 20.04 19.15
CA GLU A 53 6.17 21.47 19.48
C GLU A 53 7.52 21.82 20.14
N TYR A 54 7.94 21.02 21.14
CA TYR A 54 9.22 21.21 21.81
C TYR A 54 10.41 21.19 20.83
N PHE A 55 10.41 20.27 19.87
CA PHE A 55 11.45 20.17 18.85
C PHE A 55 11.23 21.08 17.64
N GLN A 56 10.13 21.82 17.58
CA GLN A 56 9.73 22.68 16.45
C GLN A 56 9.63 21.93 15.12
N ILE A 57 9.01 20.75 15.15
CA ILE A 57 8.77 19.89 13.97
C ILE A 57 7.32 19.42 13.95
N THR A 58 6.93 18.75 12.87
CA THR A 58 5.64 18.06 12.79
C THR A 58 5.68 16.69 13.47
N VAL A 59 4.50 16.19 13.86
CA VAL A 59 4.38 14.83 14.43
C VAL A 59 4.83 13.77 13.43
N ASP A 60 4.58 13.95 12.14
CA ASP A 60 5.06 13.01 11.11
C ASP A 60 6.58 12.94 11.04
N GLU A 61 7.26 14.07 11.17
CA GLU A 61 8.73 14.13 11.24
C GLU A 61 9.24 13.45 12.52
N LEU A 62 8.59 13.67 13.66
CA LEU A 62 8.91 13.02 14.93
C LEU A 62 8.82 11.49 14.84
N LEU A 63 7.77 10.99 14.16
CA LEU A 63 7.53 9.57 13.94
C LEU A 63 8.37 8.96 12.81
N GLY A 64 9.20 9.77 12.13
CA GLY A 64 10.01 9.34 11.00
C GLY A 64 9.18 8.96 9.75
N LEU A 65 7.95 9.46 9.66
CA LEU A 65 7.07 9.30 8.49
C LEU A 65 7.40 10.31 7.40
N ARG A 66 8.00 11.45 7.78
CA ARG A 66 8.57 12.46 6.90
C ARG A 66 10.04 12.72 7.26
N PRO A 67 10.89 13.08 6.29
CA PRO A 67 12.26 13.50 6.57
C PRO A 67 12.23 14.81 7.37
N LEU A 68 13.20 15.01 8.25
CA LEU A 68 13.38 16.31 8.91
C LEU A 68 13.77 17.36 7.88
N SER A 69 13.49 18.64 8.16
CA SER A 69 13.98 19.75 7.33
C SER A 69 15.49 19.64 7.05
N GLY A 70 15.85 19.53 5.76
CA GLY A 70 17.22 19.35 5.29
C GLY A 70 17.66 17.89 5.06
N GLU A 71 16.84 16.91 5.41
CA GLU A 71 17.03 15.50 5.01
C GLU A 71 16.30 15.22 3.70
N GLU A 72 16.88 14.39 2.83
CA GLU A 72 16.19 13.92 1.63
C GLU A 72 15.19 12.80 1.96
N TYR A 73 14.01 12.86 1.34
CA TYR A 73 13.06 11.76 1.38
C TYR A 73 13.60 10.55 0.60
N ILE A 74 13.97 9.48 1.29
CA ILE A 74 14.35 8.22 0.65
C ILE A 74 13.08 7.49 0.23
N LEU A 75 12.80 7.48 -1.08
CA LEU A 75 11.72 6.68 -1.67
C LEU A 75 11.87 5.21 -1.26
N THR A 76 10.79 4.61 -0.77
CA THR A 76 10.75 3.17 -0.55
C THR A 76 11.03 2.47 -1.87
N GLU A 77 11.97 1.52 -1.88
CA GLU A 77 12.37 0.80 -3.10
C GLU A 77 11.25 -0.05 -3.71
N THR A 78 10.05 -0.05 -3.14
CA THR A 78 8.84 -0.74 -3.61
C THR A 78 8.46 -0.44 -5.06
N GLY A 79 8.85 0.72 -5.59
CA GLY A 79 8.67 1.07 -7.00
C GLY A 79 9.78 0.57 -7.95
N LYS A 80 10.89 0.03 -7.41
CA LYS A 80 11.99 -0.51 -8.23
C LYS A 80 11.57 -1.85 -8.82
N LYS A 81 11.92 -2.07 -10.10
CA LYS A 81 11.58 -3.28 -10.86
C LYS A 81 11.88 -4.58 -10.11
N ASN A 82 13.03 -4.63 -9.43
CA ASN A 82 13.55 -5.86 -8.81
C ASN A 82 13.11 -6.05 -7.34
N TYR A 83 12.45 -5.04 -6.73
CA TYR A 83 12.05 -5.12 -5.32
C TYR A 83 11.13 -6.32 -5.03
N TRP A 84 10.29 -6.67 -6.00
CA TRP A 84 9.29 -7.73 -5.85
C TRP A 84 9.79 -9.13 -6.24
N ASP A 85 11.00 -9.28 -6.81
CA ASP A 85 11.53 -10.54 -7.35
C ASP A 85 11.63 -11.67 -6.31
N SER A 86 11.81 -11.30 -5.04
CA SER A 86 11.97 -12.21 -3.90
C SER A 86 10.79 -12.18 -2.92
N LYS A 87 9.72 -11.44 -3.24
CA LYS A 87 8.60 -11.16 -2.32
C LYS A 87 7.34 -11.97 -2.61
N LYS A 88 7.39 -12.98 -3.49
CA LYS A 88 6.25 -13.86 -3.78
C LYS A 88 5.64 -14.47 -2.50
N GLU A 89 6.48 -15.03 -1.63
CA GLU A 89 6.03 -15.67 -0.38
C GLU A 89 5.32 -14.66 0.53
N TYR A 90 5.85 -13.42 0.59
CA TYR A 90 5.22 -12.32 1.30
C TYR A 90 3.84 -12.00 0.71
N LEU A 91 3.71 -11.92 -0.62
CA LEU A 91 2.44 -11.65 -1.29
C LEU A 91 1.42 -12.77 -1.05
N ILE A 92 1.82 -14.03 -1.06
CA ILE A 92 0.93 -15.16 -0.78
C ILE A 92 0.42 -15.08 0.66
N LYS A 93 1.32 -14.87 1.62
CA LYS A 93 0.97 -14.77 3.04
C LYS A 93 0.05 -13.59 3.32
N SER A 94 0.34 -12.43 2.76
CA SER A 94 -0.48 -11.24 2.95
C SER A 94 -1.87 -11.43 2.35
N ARG A 95 -2.00 -12.09 1.18
CA ARG A 95 -3.28 -12.22 0.48
C ARG A 95 -4.17 -13.35 0.97
N ARG A 96 -3.64 -14.36 1.69
CA ARG A 96 -4.39 -15.54 2.13
C ARG A 96 -5.59 -15.21 3.03
N SER A 97 -5.51 -14.13 3.81
CA SER A 97 -6.53 -13.77 4.81
C SER A 97 -7.26 -12.46 4.55
N ILE A 98 -6.97 -11.75 3.44
CA ILE A 98 -7.58 -10.44 3.18
C ILE A 98 -9.04 -10.59 2.74
N TRP A 99 -9.38 -11.63 2.00
CA TRP A 99 -10.70 -11.78 1.39
C TRP A 99 -11.32 -13.14 1.73
N ASN A 100 -12.51 -13.11 2.33
CA ASN A 100 -13.39 -14.28 2.39
C ASN A 100 -14.19 -14.40 1.08
N MET A 101 -14.30 -15.61 0.54
CA MET A 101 -15.07 -15.93 -0.66
C MET A 101 -16.53 -15.45 -0.60
N ASP A 102 -17.19 -15.58 0.55
CA ASP A 102 -18.59 -15.21 0.71
C ASP A 102 -18.76 -13.69 0.66
N TYR A 103 -17.83 -12.96 1.28
CA TYR A 103 -17.80 -11.51 1.20
C TYR A 103 -17.54 -11.02 -0.23
N MET A 104 -16.63 -11.67 -0.95
CA MET A 104 -16.36 -11.32 -2.34
C MET A 104 -17.57 -11.58 -3.25
N LYS A 105 -18.28 -12.70 -3.06
CA LYS A 105 -19.54 -12.98 -3.77
C LYS A 105 -20.60 -11.92 -3.50
N PHE A 106 -20.78 -11.53 -2.23
CA PHE A 106 -21.69 -10.45 -1.85
C PHE A 106 -21.33 -9.14 -2.56
N LEU A 107 -20.06 -8.75 -2.55
CA LEU A 107 -19.62 -7.53 -3.24
C LEU A 107 -19.93 -7.57 -4.73
N LEU A 108 -19.57 -8.66 -5.41
CA LEU A 108 -19.79 -8.78 -6.86
C LEU A 108 -21.28 -8.78 -7.23
N ARG A 109 -22.10 -9.55 -6.51
CA ARG A 109 -23.51 -9.76 -6.85
C ARG A 109 -24.41 -8.65 -6.34
N ASP A 110 -24.25 -8.25 -5.09
CA ASP A 110 -25.23 -7.44 -4.36
C ASP A 110 -24.83 -5.96 -4.26
N VAL A 111 -23.52 -5.66 -4.33
CA VAL A 111 -23.02 -4.27 -4.28
C VAL A 111 -22.68 -3.74 -5.67
N PHE A 112 -21.84 -4.45 -6.41
CA PHE A 112 -21.41 -4.04 -7.75
C PHE A 112 -22.39 -4.46 -8.85
N LEU A 113 -23.33 -5.36 -8.52
CA LEU A 113 -24.40 -5.82 -9.41
C LEU A 113 -23.87 -6.36 -10.74
N ILE A 114 -22.76 -7.10 -10.72
CA ILE A 114 -22.16 -7.71 -11.91
C ILE A 114 -22.99 -8.93 -12.31
N LYS A 115 -23.87 -8.75 -13.30
CA LYS A 115 -24.79 -9.78 -13.80
C LYS A 115 -24.44 -10.26 -15.21
N GLU A 116 -23.64 -9.49 -15.94
CA GLU A 116 -23.22 -9.76 -17.31
C GLU A 116 -21.69 -9.90 -17.36
N PRO A 117 -21.15 -10.53 -18.42
CA PRO A 117 -19.70 -10.71 -18.56
C PRO A 117 -18.94 -9.38 -18.54
N VAL A 118 -17.83 -9.32 -17.82
CA VAL A 118 -17.00 -8.11 -17.66
C VAL A 118 -15.54 -8.35 -17.97
N ASN A 119 -14.85 -7.29 -18.39
CA ASN A 119 -13.40 -7.28 -18.58
C ASN A 119 -12.74 -6.58 -17.38
N ILE A 120 -11.91 -7.32 -16.62
CA ILE A 120 -11.20 -6.80 -15.45
C ILE A 120 -9.79 -6.38 -15.84
N LEU A 121 -9.39 -5.16 -15.45
CA LEU A 121 -8.02 -4.69 -15.52
C LEU A 121 -7.42 -4.61 -14.11
N ASP A 122 -6.30 -5.30 -13.88
CA ASP A 122 -5.57 -5.33 -12.60
C ASP A 122 -4.15 -4.79 -12.77
N CYS A 123 -3.94 -3.54 -12.39
CA CYS A 123 -2.65 -2.85 -12.46
C CYS A 123 -1.81 -3.12 -11.21
N GLY A 124 -0.57 -3.57 -11.40
CA GLY A 124 0.26 -4.08 -10.30
C GLY A 124 -0.20 -5.47 -9.83
N CYS A 125 -0.63 -6.31 -10.77
CA CYS A 125 -1.25 -7.60 -10.45
C CYS A 125 -0.32 -8.56 -9.70
N GLY A 126 0.99 -8.34 -9.74
CA GLY A 126 2.00 -9.29 -9.30
C GLY A 126 1.85 -10.61 -10.06
N TYR A 127 1.51 -11.69 -9.34
CA TYR A 127 1.23 -12.99 -9.93
C TYR A 127 -0.25 -13.20 -10.32
N GLY A 128 -1.08 -12.16 -10.21
CA GLY A 128 -2.51 -12.19 -10.58
C GLY A 128 -3.43 -12.80 -9.52
N ALA A 129 -3.11 -12.62 -8.24
CA ALA A 129 -3.91 -13.22 -7.16
C ALA A 129 -5.39 -12.77 -7.17
N LEU A 130 -5.67 -11.54 -7.61
CA LEU A 130 -7.04 -11.04 -7.72
C LEU A 130 -7.80 -11.75 -8.84
N GLY A 131 -7.18 -11.95 -10.01
CA GLY A 131 -7.81 -12.71 -11.10
C GLY A 131 -8.14 -14.15 -10.69
N LEU A 132 -7.26 -14.80 -9.91
CA LEU A 132 -7.51 -16.15 -9.38
C LEU A 132 -8.70 -16.19 -8.41
N LEU A 133 -8.96 -15.09 -7.71
CA LEU A 133 -10.09 -14.95 -6.78
C LEU A 133 -11.38 -14.60 -7.51
N LEU A 134 -11.32 -13.66 -8.47
CA LEU A 134 -12.48 -13.08 -9.11
C LEU A 134 -13.04 -13.94 -10.24
N LEU A 135 -12.20 -14.45 -11.15
CA LEU A 135 -12.69 -15.16 -12.34
C LEU A 135 -13.66 -16.31 -12.03
N PRO A 136 -13.45 -17.16 -11.00
CA PRO A 136 -14.41 -18.20 -10.65
C PRO A 136 -15.78 -17.69 -10.15
N LEU A 137 -15.88 -16.41 -9.80
CA LEU A 137 -17.07 -15.78 -9.25
C LEU A 137 -17.79 -14.87 -10.26
N LEU A 138 -17.15 -14.56 -11.39
CA LEU A 138 -17.71 -13.69 -12.42
C LEU A 138 -18.57 -14.48 -13.40
N PRO A 139 -19.52 -13.83 -14.11
CA PRO A 139 -20.30 -14.46 -15.17
C PRO A 139 -19.42 -15.08 -16.26
N GLU A 140 -19.86 -16.21 -16.82
CA GLU A 140 -19.17 -16.90 -17.92
C GLU A 140 -18.91 -15.96 -19.10
N GLY A 141 -17.71 -16.01 -19.68
CA GLY A 141 -17.26 -15.07 -20.72
C GLY A 141 -16.56 -13.81 -20.19
N SER A 142 -16.52 -13.61 -18.87
CA SER A 142 -15.71 -12.54 -18.27
C SER A 142 -14.22 -12.78 -18.51
N SER A 143 -13.46 -11.70 -18.63
CA SER A 143 -12.01 -11.75 -18.86
C SER A 143 -11.22 -11.00 -17.78
N TYR A 144 -9.95 -11.35 -17.64
CA TYR A 144 -9.02 -10.72 -16.71
C TYR A 144 -7.70 -10.38 -17.41
N THR A 145 -7.31 -9.11 -17.33
CA THR A 145 -6.04 -8.60 -17.80
C THR A 145 -5.22 -8.09 -16.61
N GLY A 146 -4.19 -8.85 -16.23
CA GLY A 146 -3.21 -8.48 -15.21
C GLY A 146 -1.98 -7.82 -15.82
N ILE A 147 -1.60 -6.66 -15.29
CA ILE A 147 -0.45 -5.89 -15.75
C ILE A 147 0.52 -5.65 -14.59
N ASP A 148 1.80 -5.96 -14.80
CA ASP A 148 2.85 -5.70 -13.82
C ASP A 148 4.18 -5.36 -14.50
N PHE A 149 5.12 -4.76 -13.78
CA PHE A 149 6.49 -4.55 -14.28
C PHE A 149 7.42 -5.73 -13.95
N ASN A 150 7.02 -6.60 -13.01
CA ASN A 150 7.79 -7.74 -12.55
C ASN A 150 7.57 -8.98 -13.42
N GLN A 151 8.50 -9.23 -14.34
CA GLN A 151 8.39 -10.33 -15.30
C GLN A 151 8.34 -11.73 -14.65
N LYS A 152 9.03 -11.91 -13.51
CA LYS A 152 9.07 -13.20 -12.82
C LYS A 152 7.70 -13.54 -12.23
N LEU A 153 7.07 -12.59 -11.54
CA LEU A 153 5.72 -12.77 -11.00
C LEU A 153 4.69 -13.01 -12.12
N LEU A 154 4.81 -12.29 -13.25
CA LEU A 154 3.94 -12.49 -14.41
C LEU A 154 4.06 -13.91 -14.98
N GLN A 155 5.28 -14.43 -15.11
CA GLN A 155 5.52 -15.79 -15.62
C GLN A 155 4.92 -16.85 -14.69
N GLU A 156 5.16 -16.72 -13.38
CA GLU A 156 4.58 -17.61 -12.38
C GLU A 156 3.04 -17.52 -12.34
N GLY A 157 2.49 -16.32 -12.54
CA GLY A 157 1.05 -16.10 -12.67
C GLY A 157 0.47 -16.88 -13.84
N LYS A 158 1.05 -16.74 -15.05
CA LYS A 158 0.61 -17.48 -16.25
C LYS A 158 0.53 -18.99 -16.02
N GLU A 159 1.55 -19.57 -15.40
CA GLU A 159 1.60 -20.99 -15.07
C GLU A 159 0.48 -21.38 -14.08
N LEU A 160 0.20 -20.52 -13.10
CA LEU A 160 -0.83 -20.76 -12.09
C LEU A 160 -2.24 -20.71 -12.67
N PHE A 161 -2.56 -19.74 -13.54
CA PHE A 161 -3.84 -19.68 -14.25
C PHE A 161 -4.02 -20.89 -15.17
N LYS A 162 -2.98 -21.27 -15.92
CA LYS A 162 -3.00 -22.48 -16.76
C LYS A 162 -3.26 -23.74 -15.94
N LYS A 163 -2.58 -23.90 -14.79
CA LYS A 163 -2.78 -25.04 -13.87
C LYS A 163 -4.20 -25.10 -13.31
N LYS A 164 -4.85 -23.95 -13.12
CA LYS A 164 -6.23 -23.85 -12.62
C LYS A 164 -7.29 -24.00 -13.72
N GLY A 165 -6.89 -24.07 -15.00
CA GLY A 165 -7.81 -24.18 -16.12
C GLY A 165 -8.69 -22.93 -16.30
N LEU A 166 -8.19 -21.76 -15.89
CA LEU A 166 -8.94 -20.51 -16.02
C LEU A 166 -8.67 -19.90 -17.40
N GLU A 167 -9.75 -19.69 -18.16
CA GLU A 167 -9.75 -19.08 -19.48
C GLU A 167 -10.00 -17.56 -19.40
N GLY A 168 -9.88 -16.84 -20.52
CA GLY A 168 -10.09 -15.38 -20.57
C GLY A 168 -9.00 -14.57 -19.84
N VAL A 169 -7.81 -15.14 -19.62
CA VAL A 169 -6.72 -14.51 -18.86
C VAL A 169 -5.63 -13.97 -19.79
N SER A 170 -5.30 -12.69 -19.62
CA SER A 170 -4.11 -12.06 -20.18
C SER A 170 -3.23 -11.54 -19.05
N ILE A 171 -1.94 -11.93 -19.02
CA ILE A 171 -0.98 -11.44 -18.03
C ILE A 171 0.24 -10.92 -18.77
N THR A 172 0.52 -9.62 -18.63
CA THR A 172 1.43 -8.92 -19.53
C THR A 172 2.31 -7.88 -18.83
N PRO A 173 3.54 -7.66 -19.30
CA PRO A 173 4.37 -6.56 -18.82
C PRO A 173 3.72 -5.19 -19.06
N TYR A 174 3.89 -4.25 -18.14
CA TYR A 174 3.38 -2.88 -18.25
C TYR A 174 3.74 -2.20 -19.59
N ARG A 175 4.96 -2.38 -20.09
CA ARG A 175 5.40 -1.79 -21.38
C ARG A 175 4.66 -2.34 -22.60
N SER A 176 3.97 -3.47 -22.47
CA SER A 176 3.16 -4.10 -23.51
C SER A 176 1.66 -3.79 -23.35
N ALA A 177 1.27 -3.08 -22.28
CA ALA A 177 -0.13 -2.77 -21.96
C ALA A 177 -0.83 -1.94 -23.05
N GLY A 178 -0.11 -0.98 -23.65
CA GLY A 178 -0.66 -0.11 -24.70
C GLY A 178 -1.00 -0.81 -26.03
N LYS A 179 -0.68 -2.12 -26.17
CA LYS A 179 -1.12 -2.95 -27.30
C LYS A 179 -2.38 -3.76 -26.99
N ILE A 180 -2.79 -3.81 -25.73
CA ILE A 180 -3.82 -4.71 -25.20
C ILE A 180 -5.03 -3.93 -24.69
N LEU A 181 -4.83 -2.70 -24.21
CA LEU A 181 -5.91 -1.79 -23.80
C LEU A 181 -6.21 -0.84 -24.97
N ALA A 182 -7.33 -1.02 -25.67
CA ALA A 182 -7.89 0.04 -26.50
C ALA A 182 -8.43 1.17 -25.60
N GLU A 183 -8.50 2.41 -26.09
CA GLU A 183 -9.07 3.56 -25.34
C GLU A 183 -10.48 3.29 -24.78
N ASN A 184 -11.21 2.34 -25.39
CA ASN A 184 -12.57 1.95 -25.01
C ASN A 184 -12.66 0.77 -24.04
N ASP A 185 -11.55 0.10 -23.71
CA ASP A 185 -11.54 -1.08 -22.81
C ASP A 185 -11.53 -0.71 -21.32
N ILE A 186 -11.24 0.56 -21.01
CA ILE A 186 -11.26 1.08 -19.65
C ILE A 186 -12.65 1.66 -19.37
N ILE A 187 -13.61 0.79 -19.06
CA ILE A 187 -14.89 1.23 -18.49
C ILE A 187 -14.65 1.58 -17.02
N CYS A 188 -14.03 2.73 -16.76
CA CYS A 188 -14.31 3.41 -15.51
C CYS A 188 -15.69 4.02 -15.68
N LYS A 189 -16.72 3.50 -15.00
CA LYS A 189 -18.05 4.14 -15.02
C LYS A 189 -17.83 5.61 -14.65
N LYS A 190 -18.04 6.52 -15.60
CA LYS A 190 -17.78 7.96 -15.44
C LYS A 190 -18.44 8.51 -14.16
N GLU A 191 -19.64 8.01 -13.87
CA GLU A 191 -20.43 8.25 -12.65
C GLU A 191 -19.70 7.92 -11.33
N TRP A 192 -18.77 6.96 -11.32
CA TRP A 192 -18.00 6.61 -10.11
C TRP A 192 -16.85 7.58 -9.87
N MET A 193 -16.20 8.07 -10.92
CA MET A 193 -15.13 9.09 -10.79
C MET A 193 -15.71 10.45 -10.40
N ASP A 194 -16.85 10.83 -10.98
CA ASP A 194 -17.53 12.09 -10.70
C ASP A 194 -18.04 12.18 -9.25
N ASN A 195 -18.35 11.03 -8.62
CA ASN A 195 -18.73 10.94 -7.20
C ASN A 195 -17.54 10.87 -6.23
N LEU A 196 -16.39 10.33 -6.65
CA LEU A 196 -15.19 10.22 -5.81
C LEU A 196 -14.40 11.54 -5.73
N TYR A 197 -14.39 12.28 -6.84
CA TYR A 197 -13.82 13.62 -6.91
C TYR A 197 -14.96 14.57 -7.17
N GLY A 198 -15.70 14.92 -6.11
CA GLY A 198 -16.67 16.02 -6.17
C GLY A 198 -16.08 17.19 -6.93
N SER A 199 -16.88 17.77 -7.84
CA SER A 199 -16.55 18.89 -8.73
C SER A 199 -15.32 19.66 -8.27
N LYS A 200 -14.23 19.58 -9.05
CA LYS A 200 -13.01 20.36 -8.83
C LYS A 200 -13.41 21.81 -8.49
N PRO A 201 -12.83 22.43 -7.45
CA PRO A 201 -12.98 23.87 -7.29
C PRO A 201 -12.43 24.54 -8.55
N GLU A 202 -13.24 25.37 -9.19
CA GLU A 202 -12.80 26.28 -10.23
C GLU A 202 -11.72 27.20 -9.60
N ILE A 203 -10.54 27.22 -10.21
CA ILE A 203 -9.49 28.22 -9.95
C ILE A 203 -9.66 29.31 -10.99
#